data_AF-A0A3D4CRZ8-F1
#
_entry.id   AF-A0A3D4CRZ8-F1
#
_cell.length_a   1.000
_cell.length_b   1.000
_cell.length_c   1.000
_cell.angle_alpha   90.00
_cell.angle_beta   90.00
_cell.angle_gamma   90.00
#
_symmetry.space_group_name_H-M   'P 1'
#
loop_
_entity.id
_entity.type
_entity.pdbx_description
1 polymer ?
#
loop_
_entity_poly.entity_id
_entity_poly.type
_entity_poly.pdbx_seq_one_letter_code
_entity_poly.pdbx_strand_id
1 'polypeptide(L)'
;MLNTPLTQGIILAAITSILSIPSSVGAGEKLRIFILAGQSNTVGHANQHTLATLYRPGDERDKRLTRLVFKPDSGLTPKALEEHLERARRIDELTGGISKEKIKTMSDGPEKAAVEAELKKLNEAYDAYTNKVISSCVVSDRVYISSIADGNKRSGPLTVGFGGNPAKIGPEFSFGLSMAAKLDGPILLIKTSWGGKSINYNFRPPSAGPYELN
;
A
#
# COMPACT_ATOMS: atom_id res chain seq x y z
N MET A 1 55.22 -47.05 16.57
CA MET A 1 55.35 -46.58 17.97
C MET A 1 54.83 -45.15 18.02
N LEU A 2 53.77 -44.93 18.84
CA LEU A 2 53.17 -43.65 19.31
C LEU A 2 52.65 -42.69 18.20
N ASN A 3 51.37 -42.34 18.02
CA ASN A 3 50.17 -42.20 18.87
C ASN A 3 50.30 -41.18 20.01
N THR A 4 49.86 -39.92 19.77
CA THR A 4 49.01 -39.10 20.67
C THR A 4 48.56 -37.76 20.03
N PRO A 5 47.45 -37.16 20.51
CA PRO A 5 46.55 -36.27 19.78
C PRO A 5 46.45 -34.85 20.42
N LEU A 6 45.37 -34.12 20.09
CA LEU A 6 44.88 -32.85 20.65
C LEU A 6 45.50 -31.56 20.09
N THR A 7 44.76 -30.96 19.17
CA THR A 7 44.24 -29.58 19.36
C THR A 7 42.92 -29.45 18.59
N GLN A 8 41.83 -29.88 19.21
CA GLN A 8 40.50 -29.36 18.88
C GLN A 8 40.33 -28.05 19.63
N GLY A 9 40.11 -26.97 18.91
CA GLY A 9 39.72 -25.70 19.50
C GLY A 9 39.87 -24.54 18.54
N ILE A 10 38.72 -23.91 18.23
CA ILE A 10 38.60 -22.55 17.70
C ILE A 10 38.93 -22.52 16.20
N ILE A 11 37.98 -22.32 15.27
CA ILE A 11 37.26 -21.07 15.02
C ILE A 11 35.89 -21.43 14.40
N LEU A 12 34.84 -21.35 15.21
CA LEU A 12 33.46 -21.21 14.73
C LEU A 12 33.15 -19.70 14.71
N ALA A 13 33.45 -19.05 13.60
CA ALA A 13 33.00 -17.68 13.31
C ALA A 13 33.07 -17.42 11.80
N ALA A 14 32.34 -18.23 11.01
CA ALA A 14 32.02 -17.84 9.65
C ALA A 14 30.94 -16.76 9.74
N ILE A 15 31.43 -15.53 9.76
CA ILE A 15 30.72 -14.26 9.74
C ILE A 15 29.54 -14.36 8.76
N THR A 16 28.33 -14.32 9.31
CA THR A 16 27.12 -13.91 8.60
C THR A 16 27.29 -12.45 8.19
N SER A 17 27.99 -12.23 7.08
CA SER A 17 28.00 -10.96 6.37
C SER A 17 26.63 -10.80 5.71
N ILE A 18 25.66 -10.37 6.51
CA ILE A 18 24.43 -9.75 6.04
C ILE A 18 24.90 -8.60 5.15
N LEU A 19 24.67 -8.74 3.84
CA LEU A 19 24.77 -7.67 2.88
C LEU A 19 23.66 -6.65 3.23
N SER A 20 23.90 -5.83 4.25
CA SER A 20 23.20 -4.57 4.39
C SER A 20 23.78 -3.67 3.31
N ILE A 21 23.12 -3.61 2.15
CA ILE A 21 23.40 -2.56 1.18
C ILE A 21 23.00 -1.25 1.89
N PRO A 22 23.96 -0.39 2.28
CA PRO A 22 23.58 0.90 2.82
C PRO A 22 22.89 1.69 1.70
N SER A 23 21.68 2.19 1.96
CA SER A 23 21.03 3.16 1.09
C SER A 23 22.01 4.32 0.87
N SER A 24 22.51 4.48 -0.35
CA SER A 24 23.48 5.53 -0.68
C SER A 24 22.77 6.87 -0.83
N VAL A 25 22.26 7.43 0.27
CA VAL A 25 22.00 8.87 0.33
C VAL A 25 23.35 9.52 0.56
N GLY A 26 23.99 9.97 -0.52
CA GLY A 26 25.28 10.64 -0.46
C GLY A 26 25.15 11.98 0.27
N ALA A 27 25.99 12.21 1.27
CA ALA A 27 26.11 13.52 1.90
C ALA A 27 26.51 14.55 0.82
N GLY A 28 25.58 15.42 0.44
CA GLY A 28 25.77 16.45 -0.59
C GLY A 28 24.65 16.57 -1.63
N GLU A 29 23.76 15.58 -1.75
CA GLU A 29 22.64 15.65 -2.68
C GLU A 29 21.54 16.62 -2.21
N LYS A 30 20.98 17.40 -3.13
CA LYS A 30 19.93 18.38 -2.81
C LYS A 30 18.61 17.66 -2.49
N LEU A 31 18.17 17.77 -1.23
CA LEU A 31 16.85 17.30 -0.81
C LEU A 31 15.74 18.00 -1.60
N ARG A 32 14.84 17.20 -2.19
CA ARG A 32 13.63 17.69 -2.84
C ARG A 32 12.44 17.47 -1.91
N ILE A 33 11.71 18.55 -1.61
CA ILE A 33 10.55 18.50 -0.73
C ILE A 33 9.29 18.74 -1.55
N PHE A 34 8.32 17.84 -1.44
CA PHE A 34 6.98 17.99 -2.02
C PHE A 34 5.93 18.00 -0.91
N ILE A 35 4.94 18.87 -1.05
CA ILE A 35 3.83 18.98 -0.11
C ILE A 35 2.55 18.59 -0.84
N LEU A 36 1.90 17.53 -0.34
CA LEU A 36 0.55 17.12 -0.75
C LEU A 36 -0.42 17.53 0.36
N ALA A 37 -1.00 18.72 0.20
CA ALA A 37 -2.03 19.23 1.09
C ALA A 37 -3.39 19.18 0.38
N GLY A 38 -4.39 18.60 1.02
CA GLY A 38 -5.71 18.55 0.39
C GLY A 38 -6.79 17.88 1.22
N GLN A 39 -7.90 17.59 0.57
CA GLN A 39 -9.05 16.93 1.17
C GLN A 39 -9.50 15.72 0.35
N SER A 40 -10.47 14.96 0.86
CA SER A 40 -11.13 13.82 0.20
C SER A 40 -10.17 12.92 -0.61
N ASN A 41 -10.04 13.11 -1.93
CA ASN A 41 -9.16 12.31 -2.80
C ASN A 41 -7.69 12.30 -2.36
N THR A 42 -7.20 13.38 -1.76
CA THR A 42 -5.82 13.45 -1.25
C THR A 42 -5.61 12.48 -0.10
N VAL A 43 -6.63 12.21 0.72
CA VAL A 43 -6.59 11.21 1.79
C VAL A 43 -6.20 9.85 1.23
N GLY A 44 -6.77 9.48 0.07
CA GLY A 44 -6.51 8.19 -0.55
C GLY A 44 -7.34 7.07 0.07
N HIS A 45 -8.49 6.80 -0.53
CA HIS A 45 -9.41 5.73 -0.10
C HIS A 45 -9.41 4.53 -1.03
N ALA A 46 -8.58 4.56 -2.08
CA ALA A 46 -8.45 3.47 -3.01
C ALA A 46 -7.86 2.25 -2.31
N ASN A 47 -8.46 1.09 -2.56
CA ASN A 47 -7.90 -0.16 -2.07
C ASN A 47 -6.58 -0.43 -2.79
N GLN A 48 -5.60 -0.91 -2.05
CA GLN A 48 -4.32 -1.39 -2.55
C GLN A 48 -4.43 -2.41 -3.69
N HIS A 49 -5.43 -3.31 -3.66
CA HIS A 49 -5.61 -4.31 -4.72
C HIS A 49 -6.04 -3.68 -6.06
N THR A 50 -6.51 -2.42 -6.06
CA THR A 50 -6.78 -1.69 -7.30
C THR A 50 -5.53 -1.56 -8.18
N LEU A 51 -4.33 -1.50 -7.59
CA LEU A 51 -3.07 -1.48 -8.37
C LEU A 51 -2.89 -2.74 -9.22
N ALA A 52 -3.42 -3.89 -8.78
CA ALA A 52 -3.29 -5.12 -9.52
C ALA A 52 -4.01 -5.08 -10.88
N THR A 53 -4.94 -4.14 -11.08
CA THR A 53 -5.61 -3.95 -12.37
C THR A 53 -4.67 -3.54 -13.51
N LEU A 54 -3.46 -3.06 -13.19
CA LEU A 54 -2.40 -2.82 -14.18
C LEU A 54 -1.88 -4.11 -14.86
N TYR A 55 -2.19 -5.29 -14.33
CA TYR A 55 -1.90 -6.58 -14.98
C TYR A 55 -2.95 -7.01 -16.01
N ARG A 56 -4.02 -6.23 -16.23
CA ARG A 56 -4.90 -6.47 -17.38
C ARG A 56 -4.14 -6.23 -18.69
N PRO A 57 -4.57 -6.83 -19.81
CA PRO A 57 -3.97 -6.56 -21.12
C PRO A 57 -3.97 -5.05 -21.39
N GLY A 58 -2.78 -4.47 -21.39
CA GLY A 58 -2.56 -3.04 -21.43
C GLY A 58 -1.51 -2.64 -22.45
N ASP A 59 -1.42 -1.35 -22.72
CA ASP A 59 -0.41 -0.79 -23.62
C ASP A 59 0.97 -0.69 -22.96
N GLU A 60 1.95 -0.12 -23.67
CA GLU A 60 3.29 0.10 -23.11
C GLU A 60 3.31 1.02 -21.88
N ARG A 61 2.30 1.88 -21.70
CA ARG A 61 2.16 2.71 -20.50
C ARG A 61 1.77 1.87 -19.31
N ASP A 62 0.86 0.92 -19.45
CA ASP A 62 0.47 0.03 -18.34
C ASP A 62 1.66 -0.83 -17.91
N LYS A 63 2.44 -1.36 -18.86
CA LYS A 63 3.68 -2.08 -18.55
C LYS A 63 4.69 -1.22 -17.77
N ARG A 64 4.84 0.05 -18.14
CA ARG A 64 5.71 0.99 -17.39
C ARG A 64 5.16 1.27 -15.99
N LEU A 65 3.85 1.46 -15.85
CA LEU A 65 3.22 1.69 -14.55
C LEU A 65 3.35 0.47 -13.64
N THR A 66 3.14 -0.74 -14.16
CA THR A 66 3.36 -1.99 -13.43
C THR A 66 4.79 -2.09 -12.89
N ARG A 67 5.80 -1.78 -13.73
CA ARG A 67 7.21 -1.74 -13.29
C ARG A 67 7.52 -0.64 -12.27
N LEU A 68 6.74 0.44 -12.28
CA LEU A 68 6.91 1.54 -11.34
C LEU A 68 6.40 1.15 -9.94
N VAL A 69 5.22 0.51 -9.88
CA VAL A 69 4.52 0.28 -8.60
C VAL A 69 4.78 -1.10 -7.99
N PHE A 70 5.17 -2.10 -8.77
CA PHE A 70 5.42 -3.46 -8.31
C PHE A 70 6.89 -3.84 -8.43
N LYS A 71 7.33 -4.68 -7.49
CA LYS A 71 8.66 -5.32 -7.55
C LYS A 71 8.74 -6.23 -8.79
N PRO A 72 9.92 -6.38 -9.42
CA PRO A 72 10.09 -7.23 -10.61
C PRO A 72 9.65 -8.69 -10.42
N ASP A 73 9.74 -9.19 -9.19
CA ASP A 73 9.45 -10.55 -8.76
C ASP A 73 8.11 -10.68 -8.01
N SER A 74 7.16 -9.75 -8.26
CA SER A 74 5.85 -9.72 -7.59
C SER A 74 5.09 -11.06 -7.59
N GLY A 75 5.31 -11.90 -8.60
CA GLY A 75 4.56 -13.13 -8.80
C GLY A 75 3.05 -12.88 -8.99
N LEU A 76 2.66 -11.65 -9.32
CA LEU A 76 1.30 -11.28 -9.72
C LEU A 76 1.13 -11.57 -11.21
N THR A 77 -0.02 -12.12 -11.57
CA THR A 77 -0.32 -12.53 -12.94
C THR A 77 -1.73 -12.07 -13.33
N PRO A 78 -2.00 -11.88 -14.64
CA PRO A 78 -3.34 -11.58 -15.11
C PRO A 78 -4.37 -12.63 -14.68
N LYS A 79 -3.97 -13.92 -14.67
CA LYS A 79 -4.82 -15.02 -14.21
C LYS A 79 -5.21 -14.88 -12.73
N ALA A 80 -4.24 -14.58 -11.87
CA ALA A 80 -4.51 -14.39 -10.43
C ALA A 80 -5.42 -13.19 -10.17
N LEU A 81 -5.31 -12.13 -10.98
CA LEU A 81 -6.22 -10.99 -10.93
C LEU A 81 -7.64 -11.41 -11.33
N GLU A 82 -7.83 -12.10 -12.45
CA GLU A 82 -9.16 -12.54 -12.89
C GLU A 82 -9.82 -13.49 -11.89
N GLU A 83 -9.06 -14.43 -11.30
CA GLU A 83 -9.54 -15.29 -10.20
C GLU A 83 -9.99 -14.47 -8.98
N HIS A 84 -9.29 -13.39 -8.65
CA HIS A 84 -9.68 -12.50 -7.56
C HIS A 84 -10.94 -11.68 -7.90
N LEU A 85 -11.07 -11.19 -9.13
CA LEU A 85 -12.26 -10.47 -9.57
C LEU A 85 -13.50 -11.36 -9.56
N GLU A 86 -13.36 -12.61 -9.98
CA GLU A 86 -14.46 -13.58 -9.92
C GLU A 86 -14.87 -13.89 -8.48
N ARG A 87 -13.88 -14.04 -7.58
CA ARG A 87 -14.14 -14.17 -6.14
C ARG A 87 -14.89 -12.96 -5.58
N ALA A 88 -14.49 -11.75 -5.96
CA ALA A 88 -15.16 -10.53 -5.51
C ALA A 88 -16.62 -10.47 -5.98
N ARG A 89 -16.90 -10.83 -7.25
CA ARG A 89 -18.28 -10.95 -7.76
C ARG A 89 -19.09 -11.96 -6.97
N ARG A 90 -18.50 -13.14 -6.68
CA ARG A 90 -19.17 -14.17 -5.88
C ARG A 90 -19.50 -13.68 -4.47
N ILE A 91 -18.58 -12.96 -3.83
CA ILE A 91 -18.84 -12.34 -2.53
C ILE A 91 -20.02 -11.36 -2.64
N ASP A 92 -20.02 -10.47 -3.62
CA ASP A 92 -21.11 -9.50 -3.83
C ASP A 92 -22.46 -10.17 -4.10
N GLU A 93 -22.48 -11.27 -4.86
CA GLU A 93 -23.68 -12.06 -5.10
C GLU A 93 -24.26 -12.66 -3.82
N LEU A 94 -23.39 -13.20 -2.95
CA LEU A 94 -23.77 -13.80 -1.67
C LEU A 94 -24.20 -12.75 -0.65
N THR A 95 -23.51 -11.61 -0.59
CA THR A 95 -23.78 -10.56 0.39
C THR A 95 -24.94 -9.65 -0.03
N GLY A 96 -25.18 -9.46 -1.32
CA GLY A 96 -26.00 -8.37 -1.83
C GLY A 96 -25.21 -7.06 -1.96
N GLY A 97 -23.92 -7.15 -2.26
CA GLY A 97 -23.01 -6.03 -2.45
C GLY A 97 -22.53 -5.38 -1.15
N ILE A 98 -22.09 -4.13 -1.27
CA ILE A 98 -21.41 -3.36 -0.20
C ILE A 98 -22.26 -3.25 1.07
N SER A 99 -23.58 -3.10 0.92
CA SER A 99 -24.52 -2.98 2.03
C SER A 99 -24.84 -4.31 2.71
N LYS A 100 -24.43 -5.45 2.12
CA LYS A 100 -24.69 -6.80 2.61
C LYS A 100 -26.18 -7.12 2.83
N GLU A 101 -27.05 -6.56 2.01
CA GLU A 101 -28.51 -6.64 2.22
C GLU A 101 -29.03 -8.07 2.23
N LYS A 102 -28.57 -8.95 1.33
CA LYS A 102 -29.09 -10.33 1.26
C LYS A 102 -28.88 -11.08 2.56
N ILE A 103 -27.68 -11.00 3.14
CA ILE A 103 -27.38 -11.70 4.40
C ILE A 103 -28.13 -11.08 5.57
N LYS A 104 -28.28 -9.75 5.59
CA LYS A 104 -29.02 -9.05 6.65
C LYS A 104 -30.49 -9.44 6.67
N THR A 105 -31.09 -9.70 5.50
CA THR A 105 -32.51 -10.07 5.39
C THR A 105 -32.75 -11.58 5.46
N MET A 106 -31.70 -12.41 5.50
CA MET A 106 -31.85 -13.86 5.67
C MET A 106 -32.26 -14.21 7.11
N SER A 107 -33.26 -15.08 7.22
CA SER A 107 -33.65 -15.69 8.49
C SER A 107 -32.54 -16.59 9.02
N ASP A 108 -32.39 -16.64 10.35
CA ASP A 108 -31.42 -17.52 10.98
C ASP A 108 -31.79 -18.99 10.74
N GLY A 109 -30.82 -19.77 10.26
CA GLY A 109 -31.03 -21.15 9.85
C GLY A 109 -29.83 -21.77 9.16
N PRO A 110 -29.93 -23.06 8.76
CA PRO A 110 -28.82 -23.79 8.14
C PRO A 110 -28.35 -23.16 6.83
N GLU A 111 -29.24 -22.52 6.07
CA GLU A 111 -28.90 -21.83 4.82
C GLU A 111 -28.00 -20.62 5.06
N LYS A 112 -28.35 -19.76 6.02
CA LYS A 112 -27.53 -18.59 6.41
C LYS A 112 -26.17 -19.02 6.93
N ALA A 113 -26.12 -20.07 7.77
CA ALA A 113 -24.87 -20.62 8.26
C ALA A 113 -23.97 -21.17 7.14
N ALA A 114 -24.55 -21.81 6.12
CA ALA A 114 -23.81 -22.29 4.96
C ALA A 114 -23.23 -21.13 4.13
N VAL A 115 -24.03 -20.07 3.89
CA VAL A 115 -23.58 -18.85 3.19
C VAL A 115 -22.47 -18.14 3.96
N GLU A 116 -22.59 -18.00 5.27
CA GLU A 116 -21.56 -17.40 6.12
C GLU A 116 -20.26 -18.22 6.11
N ALA A 117 -20.37 -19.56 6.10
CA ALA A 117 -19.21 -20.44 5.98
C ALA A 117 -18.51 -20.33 4.61
N GLU A 118 -19.28 -20.22 3.51
CA GLU A 118 -18.73 -19.96 2.17
C GLU A 118 -18.04 -18.59 2.12
N LEU A 119 -18.69 -17.55 2.64
CA LEU A 119 -18.14 -16.21 2.70
C LEU A 119 -16.86 -16.11 3.51
N LYS A 120 -16.77 -16.85 4.62
CA LYS A 120 -15.54 -16.89 5.42
C LYS A 120 -14.37 -17.38 4.55
N LYS A 121 -14.55 -18.49 3.82
CA LYS A 121 -13.53 -19.05 2.92
C LYS A 121 -13.16 -18.08 1.79
N LEU A 122 -14.17 -17.43 1.19
CA LEU A 122 -13.94 -16.46 0.12
C LEU A 122 -13.20 -15.22 0.65
N ASN A 123 -13.55 -14.71 1.83
CA ASN A 123 -12.88 -13.55 2.43
C ASN A 123 -11.44 -13.89 2.83
N GLU A 124 -11.16 -15.07 3.38
CA GLU A 124 -9.79 -15.50 3.67
C GLU A 124 -8.92 -15.51 2.40
N ALA A 125 -9.44 -16.06 1.29
CA ALA A 125 -8.74 -16.05 0.01
C ALA A 125 -8.64 -14.63 -0.61
N TYR A 126 -9.63 -13.77 -0.39
CA TYR A 126 -9.61 -12.37 -0.78
C TYR A 126 -8.48 -11.63 -0.05
N ASP A 127 -8.43 -11.76 1.27
CA ASP A 127 -7.42 -11.14 2.13
C ASP A 127 -6.02 -11.64 1.78
N ALA A 128 -5.84 -12.94 1.56
CA ALA A 128 -4.57 -13.51 1.11
C ALA A 128 -4.08 -12.86 -0.20
N TYR A 129 -4.98 -12.68 -1.18
CA TYR A 129 -4.64 -12.01 -2.44
C TYR A 129 -4.30 -10.54 -2.22
N THR A 130 -5.11 -9.79 -1.46
CA THR A 130 -4.84 -8.36 -1.22
C THR A 130 -3.52 -8.15 -0.47
N ASN A 131 -3.19 -9.00 0.50
CA ASN A 131 -1.90 -9.00 1.19
C ASN A 131 -0.73 -9.31 0.24
N LYS A 132 -0.91 -10.25 -0.68
CA LYS A 132 0.08 -10.52 -1.73
C LYS A 132 0.29 -9.29 -2.63
N VAL A 133 -0.77 -8.57 -2.99
CA VAL A 133 -0.64 -7.33 -3.77
C VAL A 133 0.15 -6.27 -3.00
N ILE A 134 -0.11 -6.10 -1.70
CA ILE A 134 0.64 -5.15 -0.84
C ILE A 134 2.12 -5.53 -0.80
N SER A 135 2.44 -6.79 -0.50
CA SER A 135 3.83 -7.23 -0.36
C SER A 135 4.62 -7.14 -1.67
N SER A 136 3.90 -7.22 -2.79
CA SER A 136 4.44 -7.04 -4.14
C SER A 136 4.71 -5.59 -4.52
N CYS A 137 4.14 -4.60 -3.82
CA CYS A 137 4.35 -3.19 -4.12
C CYS A 137 5.78 -2.77 -3.75
N VAL A 138 6.32 -1.81 -4.50
CA VAL A 138 7.64 -1.21 -4.25
C VAL A 138 7.66 -0.47 -2.91
N VAL A 139 8.76 -0.61 -2.20
CA VAL A 139 9.14 0.29 -1.09
C VAL A 139 10.28 1.15 -1.62
N SER A 140 10.10 2.47 -1.61
CA SER A 140 11.13 3.38 -2.11
C SER A 140 12.25 3.52 -1.09
N ASP A 141 13.48 3.42 -1.55
CA ASP A 141 14.71 3.74 -0.83
C ASP A 141 15.05 5.24 -0.85
N ARG A 142 14.50 5.98 -1.81
CA ARG A 142 14.80 7.41 -2.05
C ARG A 142 13.73 8.38 -1.59
N VAL A 143 12.48 7.91 -1.43
CA VAL A 143 11.37 8.75 -0.98
C VAL A 143 11.01 8.42 0.46
N TYR A 144 11.19 9.39 1.34
CA TYR A 144 10.66 9.35 2.70
C TYR A 144 9.37 10.16 2.75
N ILE A 145 8.34 9.65 3.42
CA ILE A 145 7.07 10.35 3.58
C ILE A 145 6.77 10.58 5.06
N SER A 146 6.27 11.76 5.39
CA SER A 146 5.55 12.04 6.62
C SER A 146 4.10 12.36 6.27
N SER A 147 3.15 11.59 6.78
CA SER A 147 1.75 11.65 6.36
C SER A 147 0.79 11.76 7.54
N ILE A 148 -0.19 12.65 7.37
CA ILE A 148 -1.46 12.67 8.10
C ILE A 148 -2.56 12.54 7.05
N ALA A 149 -3.28 11.43 7.09
CA ALA A 149 -4.43 11.14 6.24
C ALA A 149 -5.61 10.74 7.13
N ASP A 150 -6.46 11.70 7.47
CA ASP A 150 -7.47 11.59 8.53
C ASP A 150 -6.85 11.10 9.86
N GLY A 151 -7.25 9.90 10.31
CA GLY A 151 -6.73 9.27 11.52
C GLY A 151 -5.40 8.52 11.31
N ASN A 152 -5.01 8.26 10.06
CA ASN A 152 -3.78 7.54 9.75
C ASN A 152 -2.57 8.48 9.76
N LYS A 153 -1.86 8.50 10.89
CA LYS A 153 -0.63 9.27 11.09
C LYS A 153 0.57 8.35 11.10
N ARG A 154 1.48 8.51 10.15
CA ARG A 154 2.67 7.67 10.04
C ARG A 154 3.76 8.34 9.21
N SER A 155 4.99 7.92 9.41
CA SER A 155 6.14 8.33 8.60
C SER A 155 7.03 7.13 8.29
N GLY A 156 7.81 7.20 7.21
CA GLY A 156 8.73 6.14 6.81
C GLY A 156 9.06 6.17 5.32
N PRO A 157 9.79 5.16 4.82
CA PRO A 157 9.97 4.94 3.38
C PRO A 157 8.62 4.85 2.66
N LEU A 158 8.52 5.45 1.48
CA LEU A 158 7.28 5.44 0.71
C LEU A 158 6.91 4.02 0.29
N THR A 159 5.72 3.60 0.67
CA THR A 159 5.10 2.31 0.33
C THR A 159 3.57 2.45 0.35
N VAL A 160 2.83 1.36 0.21
CA VAL A 160 1.39 1.32 0.43
C VAL A 160 1.04 1.61 1.91
N GLY A 161 -0.14 2.19 2.16
CA GLY A 161 -0.68 2.36 3.50
C GLY A 161 -0.51 3.76 4.08
N PHE A 162 -0.12 4.75 3.27
CA PHE A 162 -0.17 6.18 3.60
C PHE A 162 -1.48 6.85 3.13
N GLY A 163 -2.46 6.06 2.67
CA GLY A 163 -3.84 6.48 2.43
C GLY A 163 -4.63 6.68 3.74
N GLY A 164 -5.95 6.68 3.68
CA GLY A 164 -6.81 6.87 4.86
C GLY A 164 -6.67 5.80 5.95
N ASN A 165 -6.09 4.64 5.63
CA ASN A 165 -5.66 3.63 6.60
C ASN A 165 -4.50 2.78 6.03
N PRO A 166 -3.89 1.85 6.82
CA PRO A 166 -2.74 1.05 6.38
C PRO A 166 -2.97 0.13 5.17
N ALA A 167 -4.22 -0.17 4.83
CA ALA A 167 -4.57 -0.92 3.62
C ALA A 167 -4.82 0.00 2.42
N LYS A 168 -4.99 1.30 2.59
CA LYS A 168 -5.35 2.21 1.49
C LYS A 168 -4.14 2.86 0.84
N ILE A 169 -4.33 3.26 -0.41
CA ILE A 169 -3.41 4.11 -1.15
C ILE A 169 -4.06 5.44 -1.50
N GLY A 170 -3.25 6.49 -1.53
CA GLY A 170 -3.61 7.77 -2.14
C GLY A 170 -2.65 8.18 -3.25
N PRO A 171 -2.73 9.44 -3.69
CA PRO A 171 -1.88 9.95 -4.75
C PRO A 171 -0.39 9.93 -4.37
N GLU A 172 -0.05 9.90 -3.07
CA GLU A 172 1.32 9.91 -2.58
C GLU A 172 2.17 8.78 -3.15
N PHE A 173 1.58 7.59 -3.33
CA PHE A 173 2.35 6.41 -3.68
C PHE A 173 2.89 6.51 -5.12
N SER A 174 2.00 6.66 -6.10
CA SER A 174 2.42 6.80 -7.50
C SER A 174 3.11 8.13 -7.78
N PHE A 175 2.71 9.22 -7.11
CA PHE A 175 3.39 10.51 -7.23
C PHE A 175 4.85 10.42 -6.78
N GLY A 176 5.11 9.92 -5.58
CA GLY A 176 6.47 9.85 -5.04
C GLY A 176 7.37 8.93 -5.87
N LEU A 177 6.88 7.76 -6.29
CA LEU A 177 7.62 6.87 -7.19
C LEU A 177 7.92 7.53 -8.55
N SER A 178 6.95 8.27 -9.10
CA SER A 178 7.14 9.01 -10.36
C SER A 178 8.18 10.12 -10.23
N MET A 179 8.23 10.82 -9.09
CA MET A 179 9.23 11.85 -8.82
C MET A 179 10.62 11.22 -8.65
N ALA A 180 10.73 10.11 -7.94
CA ALA A 180 12.00 9.39 -7.79
C ALA A 180 12.57 8.91 -9.13
N ALA A 181 11.71 8.52 -10.08
CA ALA A 181 12.13 8.12 -11.42
C ALA A 181 12.61 9.28 -12.32
N LYS A 182 12.28 10.54 -11.97
CA LYS A 182 12.54 11.72 -12.82
C LYS A 182 13.56 12.69 -12.24
N LEU A 183 13.82 12.61 -10.95
CA LEU A 183 14.67 13.52 -10.22
C LEU A 183 15.80 12.73 -9.57
N ASP A 184 16.96 13.35 -9.44
CA ASP A 184 18.08 12.82 -8.66
C ASP A 184 17.99 13.28 -7.20
N GLY A 185 18.69 12.58 -6.31
CA GLY A 185 18.77 12.90 -4.90
C GLY A 185 17.60 12.37 -4.04
N PRO A 186 17.65 12.60 -2.73
CA PRO A 186 16.61 12.18 -1.79
C PRO A 186 15.35 13.05 -1.92
N ILE A 187 14.19 12.44 -1.66
CA ILE A 187 12.88 13.11 -1.70
C ILE A 187 12.21 12.99 -0.33
N LEU A 188 11.72 14.11 0.18
CA LEU A 188 10.79 14.18 1.31
C LEU A 188 9.38 14.53 0.79
N LEU A 189 8.43 13.67 1.06
CA LEU A 189 7.02 13.90 0.80
C LEU A 189 6.30 14.23 2.11
N ILE A 190 5.67 15.39 2.18
CA ILE A 190 4.84 15.79 3.32
C ILE A 190 3.39 15.73 2.88
N LYS A 191 2.63 14.80 3.43
CA LYS A 191 1.20 14.65 3.13
C LYS A 191 0.36 15.08 4.32
N THR A 192 -0.60 15.97 4.06
CA THR A 192 -1.54 16.45 5.06
C THR A 192 -2.93 16.52 4.44
N SER A 193 -3.83 15.65 4.90
CA SER A 193 -5.10 15.45 4.23
C SER A 193 -6.21 14.99 5.15
N TRP A 194 -7.42 15.50 4.89
CA TRP A 194 -8.62 15.17 5.67
C TRP A 194 -9.87 15.06 4.80
N GLY A 195 -10.69 14.04 5.05
CA GLY A 195 -12.00 13.85 4.44
C GLY A 195 -13.03 14.85 5.00
N GLY A 196 -14.05 15.16 4.19
CA GLY A 196 -15.17 16.00 4.62
C GLY A 196 -14.79 17.43 5.01
N LYS A 197 -13.68 17.94 4.50
CA LYS A 197 -13.23 19.32 4.76
C LYS A 197 -13.55 20.22 3.59
N SER A 198 -14.02 21.42 3.91
CA SER A 198 -14.28 22.47 2.93
C SER A 198 -13.13 23.46 2.88
N ILE A 199 -12.79 23.86 1.65
CA ILE A 199 -11.89 24.98 1.42
C ILE A 199 -12.50 26.29 1.95
N ASN A 200 -13.84 26.42 1.91
CA ASN A 200 -14.54 27.64 2.30
C ASN A 200 -14.40 27.97 3.79
N TYR A 201 -14.28 26.97 4.66
CA TYR A 201 -14.24 27.19 6.12
C TYR A 201 -13.14 26.42 6.87
N ASN A 202 -12.80 25.17 6.51
CA ASN A 202 -11.80 24.40 7.26
C ASN A 202 -10.35 24.76 6.90
N PHE A 203 -10.08 25.07 5.64
CA PHE A 203 -8.74 25.50 5.17
C PHE A 203 -8.62 27.01 5.05
N ARG A 204 -9.59 27.74 5.59
CA ARG A 204 -9.62 29.18 5.53
C ARG A 204 -8.46 29.74 6.37
N PRO A 205 -7.60 30.60 5.83
CA PRO A 205 -6.47 31.12 6.58
C PRO A 205 -6.97 31.98 7.75
N PRO A 206 -6.29 31.96 8.91
CA PRO A 206 -6.67 32.78 10.07
C PRO A 206 -6.80 34.28 9.74
N SER A 207 -5.98 34.76 8.79
CA SER A 207 -5.95 36.15 8.35
C SER A 207 -7.21 36.61 7.62
N ALA A 208 -8.07 35.70 7.17
CA ALA A 208 -9.26 36.10 6.42
C ALA A 208 -10.44 36.45 7.36
N GLY A 209 -10.33 36.27 8.69
CA GLY A 209 -11.38 36.62 9.67
C GLY A 209 -12.39 35.49 9.95
N PRO A 210 -13.48 35.73 10.71
CA PRO A 210 -14.53 34.72 10.95
C PRO A 210 -15.20 34.25 9.65
N TYR A 211 -15.71 33.02 9.64
CA TYR A 211 -16.54 32.52 8.54
C TYR A 211 -17.96 33.09 8.68
N GLU A 212 -18.48 33.66 7.59
CA GLU A 212 -19.86 34.13 7.48
C GLU A 212 -20.59 33.26 6.44
N LEU A 213 -21.73 32.70 6.82
CA LEU A 213 -22.59 31.93 5.92
C LEU A 213 -23.52 32.94 5.21
N ASN A 214 -23.34 33.09 3.90
CA ASN A 214 -24.22 33.90 3.04
C ASN A 214 -25.52 33.15 2.72
#